data_AF-A0A8T6ZRZ5-F1
#
_entry.id   AF-A0A8T6ZRZ5-F1
#
_cell.length_a   1.000
_cell.length_b   1.000
_cell.length_c   1.000
_cell.angle_alpha   90.00
_cell.angle_beta   90.00
_cell.angle_gamma   90.00
#
_symmetry.space_group_name_H-M   'P 1'
#
loop_
_entity.id
_entity.type
_entity.pdbx_description
1 polymer ?
#
loop_
_entity_poly.entity_id
_entity_poly.type
_entity_poly.pdbx_seq_one_letter_code
_entity_poly.pdbx_strand_id
1 'polypeptide(L)'
;ITTTEDGVLVLRLGGFDDDDINVGDPGLVGHTPITMGESGKGASSVSGGAGYSIQSTAGTADLVDFVLTNSEEFRTVTLGIRPAPAASQ
;
A
#
# COMPACT_ATOMS: atom_id res chain seq x y z
N ILE A 1 -5.62 7.49 6.49
CA ILE A 1 -6.56 8.38 5.73
C ILE A 1 -7.87 8.46 6.52
N THR A 2 -8.73 9.44 6.29
CA THR A 2 -10.06 9.47 6.93
C THR A 2 -11.14 9.48 5.86
N THR A 3 -12.13 8.60 6.00
CA THR A 3 -13.29 8.47 5.11
C THR A 3 -14.57 8.84 5.86
N THR A 4 -15.57 9.31 5.13
CA THR A 4 -16.95 9.49 5.65
C THR A 4 -17.87 8.33 5.27
N GLU A 5 -17.31 7.28 4.68
CA GLU A 5 -18.04 6.20 4.02
C GLU A 5 -17.62 4.85 4.61
N ASP A 6 -18.58 3.96 4.78
CA ASP A 6 -18.37 2.56 5.18
C ASP A 6 -17.83 1.72 4.01
N GLY A 7 -17.18 0.61 4.34
CA GLY A 7 -16.75 -0.39 3.34
C GLY A 7 -15.72 0.10 2.34
N VAL A 8 -14.80 0.97 2.75
CA VAL A 8 -13.76 1.53 1.88
C VAL A 8 -12.54 0.59 1.81
N LEU A 9 -12.02 0.37 0.61
CA LEU A 9 -10.71 -0.24 0.40
C LEU A 9 -9.62 0.80 0.68
N VAL A 10 -8.77 0.52 1.67
CA VAL A 10 -7.57 1.32 1.96
C VAL A 10 -6.42 0.70 1.17
N LEU A 11 -6.03 1.34 0.07
CA LEU A 11 -4.92 0.92 -0.79
C LEU A 11 -3.67 1.73 -0.46
N ARG A 12 -2.56 1.02 -0.19
CA ARG A 12 -1.24 1.61 0.05
C ARG A 12 -0.30 1.21 -1.07
N LEU A 13 0.36 2.19 -1.66
CA LEU A 13 1.34 2.02 -2.73
C LEU A 13 2.66 2.67 -2.30
N GLY A 14 3.77 2.01 -2.59
CA GLY A 14 5.11 2.52 -2.34
C GLY A 14 6.01 2.27 -3.54
N GLY A 15 6.84 3.26 -3.87
CA GLY A 15 8.02 3.12 -4.71
C GLY A 15 9.25 3.42 -3.88
N PHE A 16 10.27 2.58 -4.01
CA PHE A 16 11.49 2.57 -3.21
C PHE A 16 12.69 2.51 -4.14
N ASP A 17 13.75 3.22 -3.82
CA ASP A 17 15.02 3.10 -4.53
C ASP A 17 15.69 1.74 -4.28
N ASP A 18 16.33 1.23 -5.32
CA ASP A 18 17.09 -0.04 -5.42
C ASP A 18 16.34 -1.36 -5.11
N ASP A 19 16.90 -2.19 -4.23
CA ASP A 19 16.59 -3.62 -4.04
C ASP A 19 16.51 -4.03 -2.56
N ASP A 20 16.56 -3.02 -1.69
CA ASP A 20 16.68 -3.18 -0.25
C ASP A 20 15.31 -3.46 0.40
N ILE A 21 14.63 -4.44 -0.20
CA ILE A 21 13.24 -4.81 -0.02
C ILE A 21 13.11 -6.33 0.16
N ASN A 22 11.91 -6.78 0.55
CA ASN A 22 11.56 -8.20 0.54
C ASN A 22 10.65 -8.48 -0.66
N VAL A 23 11.19 -8.98 -1.77
CA VAL A 23 10.37 -9.37 -2.93
C VAL A 23 9.25 -10.33 -2.50
N GLY A 24 8.01 -10.00 -2.89
CA GLY A 24 6.79 -10.70 -2.49
C GLY A 24 6.15 -10.21 -1.18
N ASP A 25 6.86 -9.43 -0.36
CA ASP A 25 6.35 -8.87 0.90
C ASP A 25 6.54 -7.34 0.97
N PRO A 26 5.45 -6.56 0.84
CA PRO A 26 5.53 -5.10 0.90
C PRO A 26 5.75 -4.56 2.31
N GLY A 27 5.85 -5.40 3.36
CA GLY A 27 6.07 -4.93 4.72
C GLY A 27 4.89 -4.11 5.25
N LEU A 28 3.65 -4.47 4.89
CA LEU A 28 2.43 -3.81 5.35
C LEU A 28 1.69 -4.71 6.34
N VAL A 29 2.11 -4.68 7.59
CA VAL A 29 1.52 -5.52 8.64
C VAL A 29 0.02 -5.21 8.80
N GLY A 30 -0.81 -6.26 8.85
CA GLY A 30 -2.27 -6.13 8.96
C GLY A 30 -2.99 -5.84 7.63
N HIS A 31 -2.24 -5.63 6.55
CA HIS A 31 -2.80 -5.53 5.20
C HIS A 31 -2.63 -6.86 4.45
N THR A 32 -3.51 -7.08 3.48
CA THR A 32 -3.34 -8.13 2.47
C THR A 32 -2.33 -7.64 1.43
N PRO A 33 -1.22 -8.36 1.21
CA PRO A 33 -0.25 -8.03 0.16
C PRO A 33 -0.88 -8.12 -1.23
N ILE A 34 -0.50 -7.20 -2.12
CA ILE A 34 -0.80 -7.28 -3.57
C ILE A 34 0.48 -7.65 -4.32
N THR A 35 1.53 -6.85 -4.16
CA THR A 35 2.81 -7.07 -4.82
C THR A 35 3.94 -6.45 -4.01
N MET A 36 5.13 -7.00 -4.17
CA MET A 36 6.38 -6.32 -3.90
C MET A 36 7.39 -6.87 -4.90
N GLY A 37 8.00 -6.02 -5.70
CA GLY A 37 8.99 -6.44 -6.70
C GLY A 37 10.07 -5.39 -6.91
N GLU A 38 11.22 -5.86 -7.36
CA GLU A 38 12.38 -5.04 -7.75
C GLU A 38 12.65 -5.18 -9.25
N SER A 39 13.26 -4.16 -9.83
CA SER A 39 13.72 -4.18 -11.23
C SER A 39 15.20 -4.53 -11.40
N GLY A 40 15.97 -4.60 -10.31
CA GLY A 40 17.40 -4.91 -10.30
C GLY A 40 17.99 -4.85 -8.90
N LYS A 41 19.33 -4.77 -8.82
CA LYS A 41 20.16 -4.72 -7.59
C LYS A 41 21.28 -3.68 -7.65
N GLY A 42 21.01 -2.57 -8.29
CA GLY A 42 22.03 -1.58 -8.58
C GLY A 42 21.44 -0.20 -8.45
N ALA A 43 22.30 0.81 -8.33
CA ALA A 43 21.96 2.20 -8.03
C ALA A 43 21.08 2.95 -9.06
N SER A 44 20.46 2.25 -10.01
CA SER A 44 19.43 2.80 -10.91
C SER A 44 18.20 1.88 -10.98
N SER A 45 18.13 0.90 -10.09
CA SER A 45 17.02 -0.01 -9.94
C SER A 45 15.99 0.62 -9.02
N VAL A 46 14.73 0.21 -9.20
CA VAL A 46 13.62 0.67 -8.38
C VAL A 46 12.77 -0.52 -8.00
N SER A 47 12.18 -0.40 -6.82
CA SER A 47 11.29 -1.36 -6.21
C SER A 47 9.91 -0.76 -5.98
N GLY A 48 8.88 -1.60 -6.01
CA GLY A 48 7.50 -1.17 -5.89
C GLY A 48 6.65 -2.18 -5.14
N GLY A 49 5.81 -1.68 -4.24
CA GLY A 49 5.00 -2.48 -3.35
C GLY A 49 3.58 -1.96 -3.17
N ALA A 50 2.66 -2.88 -2.92
CA ALA A 50 1.29 -2.52 -2.63
C ALA A 50 0.62 -3.54 -1.68
N GLY A 51 -0.29 -3.03 -0.86
CA GLY A 51 -1.14 -3.83 0.00
C GLY A 51 -2.44 -3.09 0.32
N TYR A 52 -3.46 -3.83 0.75
CA TYR A 52 -4.76 -3.26 1.06
C TYR A 52 -5.36 -3.78 2.36
N SER A 53 -6.23 -2.99 2.96
CA SER A 53 -7.14 -3.43 4.02
C SER A 53 -8.56 -2.91 3.74
N ILE A 54 -9.56 -3.53 4.35
CA ILE A 54 -10.95 -3.06 4.26
C ILE A 54 -11.28 -2.31 5.53
N GLN A 55 -11.66 -1.05 5.40
CA GLN A 55 -12.21 -0.26 6.46
C GLN A 55 -13.73 -0.41 6.45
N SER A 56 -14.25 -1.21 7.38
CA SER A 56 -15.68 -1.54 7.43
C SER A 56 -16.57 -0.35 7.78
N THR A 57 -16.06 0.62 8.53
CA THR A 57 -16.82 1.76 9.06
C THR A 57 -16.12 3.07 8.75
N ALA A 58 -16.90 4.10 8.41
CA ALA A 58 -16.43 5.47 8.24
C ALA A 58 -15.56 5.92 9.43
N GLY A 59 -14.50 6.65 9.14
CA GLY A 59 -13.54 7.09 10.15
C GLY A 59 -12.11 7.06 9.63
N THR A 60 -11.16 7.03 10.56
CA THR A 60 -9.73 7.02 10.25
C THR A 60 -9.24 5.59 10.04
N ALA A 61 -8.68 5.33 8.86
CA ALA A 61 -7.92 4.12 8.57
C ALA A 61 -6.62 4.09 9.39
N ASP A 62 -6.17 2.88 9.67
CA ASP A 62 -4.96 2.52 10.38
C ASP A 62 -3.74 3.33 9.90
N LEU A 63 -2.87 3.75 10.82
CA LEU A 63 -1.63 4.49 10.53
C LEU A 63 -0.45 3.55 10.23
N VAL A 64 -0.69 2.43 9.56
CA VAL A 64 0.37 1.46 9.21
C VAL A 64 1.44 2.13 8.35
N ASP A 65 2.71 1.86 8.63
CA ASP A 65 3.84 2.25 7.79
C ASP A 65 4.36 1.04 7.02
N PHE A 66 5.08 1.29 5.92
CA PHE A 66 5.92 0.28 5.30
C PHE A 66 7.07 -0.02 6.25
N VAL A 67 7.12 -1.22 6.83
CA VAL A 67 8.21 -1.63 7.74
C VAL A 67 9.40 -2.18 6.96
N LEU A 68 9.91 -1.35 6.04
CA LEU A 68 11.17 -1.57 5.33
C LEU A 68 12.25 -0.78 6.07
N THR A 69 13.32 -1.46 6.52
CA THR A 69 14.28 -0.88 7.48
C THR A 69 15.54 -0.32 6.83
N ASN A 70 15.70 -0.53 5.52
CA ASN A 70 16.84 -0.03 4.78
C ASN A 70 16.67 1.45 4.44
N SER A 71 17.80 2.16 4.31
CA SER A 71 17.83 3.62 4.21
C SER A 71 17.77 4.06 2.75
N GLU A 72 16.57 4.03 2.19
CA GLU A 72 16.33 4.38 0.78
C GLU A 72 15.45 5.61 0.60
N GLU A 73 15.53 6.20 -0.59
CA GLU A 73 14.59 7.23 -1.01
C GLU A 73 13.27 6.60 -1.42
N PHE A 74 12.15 7.16 -0.96
CA PHE A 74 10.85 6.55 -1.21
C PHE A 74 9.76 7.57 -1.48
N ARG A 75 8.72 7.10 -2.16
CA ARG A 75 7.45 7.79 -2.32
C ARG A 75 6.31 6.83 -2.04
N THR A 76 5.44 7.21 -1.13
CA THR A 76 4.25 6.43 -0.79
C THR A 76 2.98 7.24 -1.01
N VAL A 77 1.92 6.56 -1.43
CA VAL A 77 0.56 7.13 -1.49
C VAL A 77 -0.42 6.18 -0.83
N THR A 78 -1.39 6.73 -0.12
CA THR A 78 -2.52 5.98 0.43
C THR A 78 -3.82 6.50 -0.16
N LEU A 79 -4.66 5.59 -0.65
CA LEU A 79 -5.93 5.87 -1.30
C LEU A 79 -7.07 5.20 -0.53
N GLY A 80 -8.18 5.91 -0.37
CA GLY A 80 -9.46 5.33 0.05
C GLY A 80 -10.35 5.14 -1.17
N ILE A 81 -10.71 3.91 -1.50
CA ILE A 81 -11.52 3.57 -2.67
C ILE A 81 -12.85 2.98 -2.20
N ARG A 82 -13.94 3.72 -2.38
CA ARG A 82 -15.30 3.21 -2.13
C ARG A 82 -15.76 2.37 -3.32
N PRO A 83 -16.51 1.28 -3.10
CA PRO A 83 -17.22 0.58 -4.17
C PRO A 83 -18.13 1.53 -4.96
N ALA A 84 -18.34 1.22 -6.24
CA ALA A 84 -19.39 1.87 -7.00
C ALA A 84 -20.76 1.58 -6.34
N PRO A 85 -21.74 2.50 -6.42
CA PRO A 85 -23.11 2.19 -6.04
C PRO A 85 -23.60 0.94 -6.77
N ALA A 86 -24.41 0.12 -6.11
CA ALA A 86 -25.05 -1.01 -6.78
C ALA A 86 -25.83 -0.50 -8.01
N ALA A 87 -25.69 -1.19 -9.13
CA ALA A 87 -26.55 -0.92 -10.29
C ALA A 87 -28.00 -1.13 -9.86
N SER A 88 -28.87 -0.16 -10.11
CA SER A 88 -30.31 -0.35 -9.97
C SER A 88 -30.74 -1.44 -10.94
N GLN A 89 -31.12 -2.61 -10.41
CA GLN A 89 -31.72 -3.69 -11.18
C GLN A 89 -33.18 -3.39 -11.50
#